data_AF-A0A7X7RNB6-F1
#
_entry.id   AF-A0A7X7RNB6-F1
#
_cell.length_a   1.000
_cell.length_b   1.000
_cell.length_c   1.000
_cell.angle_alpha   90.00
_cell.angle_beta   90.00
_cell.angle_gamma   90.00
#
_symmetry.space_group_name_H-M   'P 1'
#
loop_
_entity.id
_entity.type
_entity.pdbx_description
1 polymer ?
#
loop_
_entity_poly.entity_id
_entity_poly.type
_entity_poly.pdbx_seq_one_letter_code
_entity_poly.pdbx_strand_id
1 'polypeptide(L)'
;MPIGAYKCQPYGENGEFTNRQWLAEANDFSKLAEDTSAYAGSVRPLAGSTAALALDIDTGGKTLVRTANNHAAFDFSESPIYLDTLVKFTPSAEHPTISDPTVKAAVFVDTNLHLWVCHGVGGAGQNMTNSDTGLVISTNEWHRLTIKLGRLSGSADYAFIVYVDQAVVSCAAGMDDSAVSPGPWFWSASNDPSFKEVTFKGRGMLDELVVTDAEPDLGLSAVLLTLSFEPAQVMVSTNGVPINNDAVVPNGSQIVINARPWYEITSGGALFTGGDTTNTVTGTTMITAINGTVAGDAGATNMIASAAYSQPALIATGLGRAAPADRIAAWALENNLVTLDSDMLDDYLMNVDAGTNPTLFIDSIAVAGTEVTIVIQATGGVNFQTINGIVNVWSTADLAEAFVSSGPTYVTATTGTQITVVVPRTAGSFIKATVETIDQTP
;
A
#
# COMPACT_ATOMS: atom_id res chain seq x y z
N MET A 1 8.81 -5.01 -19.87
CA MET A 1 7.87 -5.67 -20.80
C MET A 1 6.54 -5.82 -20.07
N PRO A 2 5.41 -5.40 -20.64
CA PRO A 2 4.11 -5.69 -20.04
C PRO A 2 3.75 -7.16 -20.29
N ILE A 3 3.63 -7.93 -19.21
CA ILE A 3 3.09 -9.29 -19.22
C ILE A 3 1.59 -9.19 -18.91
N GLY A 4 0.75 -9.94 -19.63
CA GLY A 4 -0.65 -10.17 -19.23
C GLY A 4 -1.73 -9.25 -19.84
N ALA A 5 -1.52 -8.59 -20.98
CA ALA A 5 -2.65 -7.98 -21.69
C ALA A 5 -3.57 -9.08 -22.27
N TYR A 6 -4.87 -9.04 -21.94
CA TYR A 6 -5.86 -10.05 -22.31
C TYR A 6 -5.84 -10.40 -23.80
N LYS A 7 -5.59 -11.68 -24.13
CA LYS A 7 -5.61 -12.17 -25.51
C LYS A 7 -7.03 -12.49 -25.95
N CYS A 8 -7.71 -11.49 -26.50
CA CYS A 8 -8.85 -11.69 -27.40
C CYS A 8 -8.40 -12.58 -28.58
N GLN A 9 -8.87 -13.83 -28.62
CA GLN A 9 -8.72 -14.68 -29.81
C GLN A 9 -9.95 -14.52 -30.71
N PRO A 10 -9.81 -14.05 -31.96
CA PRO A 10 -10.86 -14.22 -32.96
C PRO A 10 -10.91 -15.69 -33.39
N TYR A 11 -12.11 -16.26 -33.42
CA TYR A 11 -12.36 -17.60 -33.95
C TYR A 11 -13.42 -17.51 -35.07
N GLY A 12 -13.21 -18.20 -36.18
CA GLY A 12 -14.03 -18.11 -37.39
C GLY A 12 -13.22 -17.73 -38.64
N GLU A 13 -13.75 -18.08 -39.83
CA GLU A 13 -13.15 -17.64 -41.09
C GLU A 13 -13.47 -16.15 -41.35
N ASN A 14 -12.68 -15.49 -42.21
CA ASN A 14 -12.72 -14.04 -42.44
C ASN A 14 -14.05 -13.57 -43.04
N GLY A 15 -15.04 -13.34 -42.17
CA GLY A 15 -16.41 -12.94 -42.49
C GLY A 15 -17.38 -13.05 -41.31
N GLU A 16 -17.08 -13.89 -40.30
CA GLU A 16 -18.04 -14.27 -39.24
C GLU A 16 -17.85 -13.56 -37.88
N PHE A 17 -17.07 -12.48 -37.81
CA PHE A 17 -16.72 -11.81 -36.53
C PHE A 17 -17.88 -11.01 -35.90
N THR A 18 -18.90 -11.71 -35.37
CA THR A 18 -20.02 -11.13 -34.60
C THR A 18 -19.80 -11.16 -33.09
N ASN A 19 -19.18 -12.22 -32.57
CA ASN A 19 -18.94 -12.45 -31.14
C ASN A 19 -17.44 -12.55 -30.85
N ARG A 20 -16.96 -11.87 -29.79
CA ARG A 20 -15.60 -12.04 -29.27
C ARG A 20 -15.66 -12.84 -27.98
N GLN A 21 -14.81 -13.86 -27.85
CA GLN A 21 -14.72 -14.69 -26.64
C GLN A 21 -13.56 -14.20 -25.76
N TRP A 22 -13.84 -14.07 -24.46
CA TRP A 22 -12.81 -13.85 -23.45
C TRP A 22 -12.37 -15.21 -22.88
N LEU A 23 -11.06 -15.44 -22.86
CA LEU A 23 -10.41 -16.60 -22.23
C LEU A 23 -9.52 -16.10 -21.08
N ALA A 24 -9.68 -16.70 -19.91
CA ALA A 24 -8.95 -16.35 -18.70
C ALA A 24 -7.83 -17.38 -18.46
N GLU A 25 -6.72 -16.98 -17.84
CA GLU A 25 -5.60 -17.89 -17.56
C GLU A 25 -5.90 -18.81 -16.36
N ALA A 26 -5.09 -19.85 -16.15
CA ALA A 26 -5.43 -20.95 -15.22
C ALA A 26 -5.59 -20.53 -13.75
N ASN A 27 -5.00 -19.38 -13.36
CA ASN A 27 -4.99 -18.82 -12.02
C ASN A 27 -5.78 -17.50 -11.92
N ASP A 28 -6.65 -17.22 -12.88
CA ASP A 28 -7.46 -16.00 -12.97
C ASP A 28 -8.82 -16.21 -12.28
N PHE A 29 -9.18 -15.34 -11.33
CA PHE A 29 -10.42 -15.41 -10.55
C PHE A 29 -11.69 -15.19 -11.38
N SER A 30 -11.58 -14.65 -12.60
CA SER A 30 -12.71 -14.52 -13.52
C SER A 30 -13.14 -15.82 -14.20
N LYS A 31 -12.46 -16.93 -13.91
CA LYS A 31 -12.70 -18.26 -14.50
C LYS A 31 -14.08 -18.80 -14.10
N LEU A 32 -14.92 -19.09 -15.11
CA LEU A 32 -16.17 -19.84 -14.91
C LEU A 32 -15.88 -21.32 -14.64
N ALA A 33 -15.75 -21.68 -13.37
CA ALA A 33 -15.61 -23.05 -12.90
C ALA A 33 -16.68 -23.35 -11.84
N GLU A 34 -17.02 -24.62 -11.70
CA GLU A 34 -17.74 -25.13 -10.54
C GLU A 34 -16.81 -25.00 -9.32
N ASP A 35 -17.12 -24.06 -8.42
CA ASP A 35 -16.37 -23.84 -7.18
C ASP A 35 -17.32 -23.99 -5.99
N THR A 36 -17.09 -25.06 -5.22
CA THR A 36 -17.84 -25.42 -4.02
C THR A 36 -17.31 -24.71 -2.76
N SER A 37 -16.35 -23.80 -2.92
CA SER A 37 -15.81 -22.95 -1.86
C SER A 37 -16.79 -21.80 -1.57
N ALA A 38 -17.00 -21.48 -0.29
CA ALA A 38 -17.63 -20.21 0.08
C ALA A 38 -16.71 -19.05 -0.36
N TYR A 39 -17.17 -18.25 -1.33
CA TYR A 39 -16.36 -17.19 -1.92
C TYR A 39 -16.23 -15.99 -0.96
N ALA A 40 -15.08 -15.89 -0.29
CA ALA A 40 -14.80 -14.85 0.69
C ALA A 40 -14.03 -13.67 0.05
N GLY A 41 -14.75 -12.61 -0.34
CA GLY A 41 -14.11 -11.39 -0.81
C GLY A 41 -15.07 -10.33 -1.32
N SER A 42 -15.11 -9.18 -0.66
CA SER A 42 -15.69 -7.90 -1.14
C SER A 42 -14.63 -6.79 -1.20
N VAL A 43 -13.37 -7.12 -0.90
CA VAL A 43 -12.25 -6.18 -0.82
C VAL A 43 -11.47 -6.23 -2.14
N ARG A 44 -11.99 -5.55 -3.17
CA ARG A 44 -11.31 -5.17 -4.44
C ARG A 44 -12.25 -4.25 -5.28
N PRO A 45 -11.85 -3.66 -6.43
CA PRO A 45 -11.00 -4.20 -7.49
C PRO A 45 -9.54 -4.27 -7.11
N LEU A 46 -8.84 -5.08 -7.91
CA LEU A 46 -7.40 -5.26 -7.96
C LEU A 46 -6.60 -4.41 -6.95
N ALA A 47 -6.57 -4.71 -5.65
CA ALA A 47 -5.83 -3.91 -4.67
C ALA A 47 -4.33 -4.27 -4.72
N GLY A 48 -3.49 -3.26 -4.92
CA GLY A 48 -2.15 -3.45 -5.50
C GLY A 48 -2.14 -3.59 -7.03
N SER A 49 -3.28 -3.37 -7.68
CA SER A 49 -3.43 -3.28 -9.12
C SER A 49 -3.98 -1.90 -9.50
N THR A 50 -3.17 -1.16 -10.25
CA THR A 50 -3.65 -0.05 -11.07
C THR A 50 -4.88 -0.46 -11.88
N ALA A 51 -5.69 0.50 -12.36
CA ALA A 51 -6.88 0.28 -13.21
C ALA A 51 -6.64 -0.49 -14.56
N ALA A 52 -5.46 -1.07 -14.75
CA ALA A 52 -5.05 -1.92 -15.85
C ALA A 52 -5.41 -3.42 -15.71
N LEU A 53 -5.99 -3.88 -14.59
CA LEU A 53 -6.50 -5.27 -14.46
C LEU A 53 -8.04 -5.39 -14.52
N ALA A 54 -8.78 -4.29 -14.56
CA ALA A 54 -10.22 -4.33 -14.80
C ALA A 54 -10.50 -4.54 -16.30
N LEU A 55 -11.57 -5.28 -16.63
CA LEU A 55 -12.04 -5.41 -18.00
C LEU A 55 -12.86 -4.18 -18.38
N ASP A 56 -12.22 -3.22 -19.06
CA ASP A 56 -12.90 -2.11 -19.72
C ASP A 56 -13.62 -2.63 -20.98
N ILE A 57 -14.93 -2.45 -21.03
CA ILE A 57 -15.81 -2.91 -22.09
C ILE A 57 -16.25 -1.71 -22.91
N ASP A 58 -15.89 -1.71 -24.20
CA ASP A 58 -16.67 -1.05 -25.25
C ASP A 58 -17.01 -2.06 -26.34
N THR A 59 -18.27 -2.50 -26.36
CA THR A 59 -18.77 -3.45 -27.36
C THR A 59 -19.06 -2.81 -28.72
N GLY A 60 -19.08 -1.47 -28.84
CA GLY A 60 -19.48 -0.79 -30.07
C GLY A 60 -20.90 -1.16 -30.56
N GLY A 61 -21.80 -1.51 -29.63
CA GLY A 61 -23.16 -1.98 -29.93
C GLY A 61 -23.27 -3.48 -30.27
N LYS A 62 -22.16 -4.23 -30.21
CA LYS A 62 -22.13 -5.70 -30.29
C LYS A 62 -22.30 -6.34 -28.90
N THR A 63 -22.00 -7.62 -28.81
CA THR A 63 -22.16 -8.44 -27.61
C THR A 63 -20.81 -9.08 -27.25
N LEU A 64 -20.42 -8.99 -25.98
CA LEU A 64 -19.32 -9.74 -25.39
C LEU A 64 -19.91 -10.91 -24.60
N VAL A 65 -19.47 -12.14 -24.89
CA VAL A 65 -20.05 -13.36 -24.30
C VAL A 65 -18.98 -14.11 -23.50
N ARG A 66 -19.37 -14.59 -22.32
CA ARG A 66 -18.52 -15.37 -21.41
C ARG A 66 -19.24 -16.64 -20.99
N THR A 67 -18.82 -17.75 -21.57
CA THR A 67 -19.43 -19.09 -21.47
C THR A 67 -18.85 -19.92 -20.33
N ALA A 68 -19.67 -20.75 -19.70
CA ALA A 68 -19.21 -21.80 -18.79
C ALA A 68 -18.17 -22.71 -19.47
N ASN A 69 -17.22 -23.24 -18.72
CA ASN A 69 -16.20 -24.15 -19.27
C ASN A 69 -16.86 -25.33 -20.01
N ASN A 70 -16.36 -25.63 -21.21
CA ASN A 70 -16.92 -26.62 -22.16
C ASN A 70 -18.38 -26.39 -22.60
N HIS A 71 -18.98 -25.22 -22.36
CA HIS A 71 -20.43 -24.96 -22.54
C HIS A 71 -21.33 -25.92 -21.72
N ALA A 72 -20.79 -26.51 -20.64
CA ALA A 72 -21.60 -27.29 -19.71
C ALA A 72 -22.63 -26.36 -19.08
N ALA A 73 -23.90 -26.72 -19.16
CA ALA A 73 -24.98 -25.94 -18.58
C ALA A 73 -25.11 -26.30 -17.10
N PHE A 74 -25.06 -25.30 -16.24
CA PHE A 74 -25.42 -25.47 -14.83
C PHE A 74 -26.96 -25.45 -14.72
N ASP A 75 -27.53 -26.37 -13.95
CA ASP A 75 -28.97 -26.51 -13.75
C ASP A 75 -29.37 -25.91 -12.40
N PHE A 76 -30.22 -24.88 -12.41
CA PHE A 76 -30.74 -24.24 -11.19
C PHE A 76 -32.18 -24.67 -10.82
N SER A 77 -32.65 -25.81 -11.36
CA SER A 77 -34.01 -26.30 -11.11
C SER A 77 -34.26 -26.77 -9.67
N GLU A 78 -33.25 -27.28 -8.97
CA GLU A 78 -33.38 -27.79 -7.60
C GLU A 78 -32.52 -27.01 -6.57
N SER A 79 -31.54 -26.23 -7.02
CA SER A 79 -30.67 -25.38 -6.19
C SER A 79 -30.41 -24.05 -6.89
N PRO A 80 -30.29 -22.91 -6.17
CA PRO A 80 -30.00 -21.63 -6.79
C PRO A 80 -28.58 -21.55 -7.36
N ILE A 81 -28.38 -20.66 -8.34
CA ILE A 81 -27.06 -20.28 -8.87
C ILE A 81 -26.90 -18.78 -8.71
N TYR A 82 -25.71 -18.35 -8.31
CA TYR A 82 -25.36 -16.96 -8.08
C TYR A 82 -24.35 -16.54 -9.13
N LEU A 83 -24.70 -15.50 -9.88
CA LEU A 83 -23.78 -14.71 -10.69
C LEU A 83 -23.35 -13.51 -9.85
N ASP A 84 -22.05 -13.31 -9.66
CA ASP A 84 -21.52 -12.20 -8.86
C ASP A 84 -20.37 -11.49 -9.60
N THR A 85 -20.31 -10.16 -9.53
CA THR A 85 -19.26 -9.37 -10.18
C THR A 85 -19.15 -7.97 -9.58
N LEU A 86 -17.94 -7.41 -9.61
CA LEU A 86 -17.74 -5.97 -9.43
C LEU A 86 -17.98 -5.27 -10.78
N VAL A 87 -18.81 -4.24 -10.77
CA VAL A 87 -19.19 -3.49 -11.97
C VAL A 87 -19.14 -1.98 -11.73
N LYS A 88 -18.63 -1.24 -12.71
CA LYS A 88 -18.81 0.20 -12.84
C LYS A 88 -19.71 0.49 -14.04
N PHE A 89 -20.95 0.86 -13.75
CA PHE A 89 -21.98 1.04 -14.76
C PHE A 89 -21.72 2.26 -15.65
N THR A 90 -21.95 2.11 -16.95
CA THR A 90 -22.17 3.26 -17.85
C THR A 90 -23.67 3.37 -18.14
N PRO A 91 -24.32 4.51 -17.89
CA PRO A 91 -25.74 4.72 -18.21
C PRO A 91 -26.08 4.48 -19.68
N SER A 92 -27.22 3.83 -19.92
CA SER A 92 -27.82 3.67 -21.24
C SER A 92 -29.05 4.55 -21.40
N ALA A 93 -29.20 5.20 -22.56
CA ALA A 93 -30.42 5.91 -22.94
C ALA A 93 -31.50 4.97 -23.51
N GLU A 94 -31.12 3.75 -23.89
CA GLU A 94 -32.02 2.72 -24.43
C GLU A 94 -32.12 1.54 -23.45
N HIS A 95 -33.34 1.04 -23.25
CA HIS A 95 -33.56 -0.16 -22.47
C HIS A 95 -33.05 -1.39 -23.25
N PRO A 96 -32.50 -2.42 -22.60
CA PRO A 96 -32.13 -3.66 -23.25
C PRO A 96 -33.39 -4.36 -23.77
N THR A 97 -33.33 -4.76 -25.04
CA THR A 97 -34.31 -5.67 -25.63
C THR A 97 -33.79 -7.09 -25.54
N ILE A 98 -34.41 -7.92 -24.71
CA ILE A 98 -34.21 -9.37 -24.75
C ILE A 98 -34.96 -9.91 -25.97
N SER A 99 -34.22 -10.24 -27.03
CA SER A 99 -34.76 -10.93 -28.21
C SER A 99 -34.48 -12.44 -28.21
N ASP A 100 -33.61 -12.90 -27.32
CA ASP A 100 -33.25 -14.32 -27.18
C ASP A 100 -34.10 -14.94 -26.05
N PRO A 101 -34.95 -15.94 -26.35
CA PRO A 101 -35.84 -16.57 -25.36
C PRO A 101 -35.10 -17.43 -24.33
N THR A 102 -33.77 -17.55 -24.41
CA THR A 102 -32.93 -18.28 -23.44
C THR A 102 -32.32 -17.38 -22.36
N VAL A 103 -32.52 -16.05 -22.41
CA VAL A 103 -32.02 -15.11 -21.39
C VAL A 103 -32.97 -15.05 -20.19
N LYS A 104 -32.44 -15.13 -18.98
CA LYS A 104 -33.22 -15.23 -17.73
C LYS A 104 -33.47 -13.87 -17.09
N ALA A 105 -32.50 -12.98 -17.16
CA ALA A 105 -32.55 -11.63 -16.62
C ALA A 105 -31.63 -10.73 -17.44
N ALA A 106 -31.91 -9.42 -17.45
CA ALA A 106 -30.91 -8.40 -17.76
C ALA A 106 -31.03 -7.26 -16.75
N VAL A 107 -29.90 -6.64 -16.41
CA VAL A 107 -29.82 -5.52 -15.45
C VAL A 107 -29.07 -4.38 -16.14
N PHE A 108 -29.57 -3.16 -16.01
CA PHE A 108 -28.96 -1.98 -16.60
C PHE A 108 -29.22 -0.73 -15.76
N VAL A 109 -28.48 0.34 -16.04
CA VAL A 109 -28.66 1.65 -15.42
C VAL A 109 -29.07 2.65 -16.50
N ASP A 110 -30.12 3.44 -16.25
CA ASP A 110 -30.60 4.45 -17.19
C ASP A 110 -29.83 5.79 -17.07
N THR A 111 -30.13 6.74 -17.95
CA THR A 111 -29.52 8.09 -17.90
C THR A 111 -29.89 8.92 -16.67
N ASN A 112 -30.87 8.51 -15.87
CA ASN A 112 -31.25 9.13 -14.60
C ASN A 112 -30.55 8.44 -13.41
N LEU A 113 -29.67 7.48 -13.68
CA LEU A 113 -28.94 6.65 -12.72
C LEU A 113 -29.81 5.64 -11.97
N HIS A 114 -31.02 5.34 -12.44
CA HIS A 114 -31.86 4.30 -11.86
C HIS A 114 -31.43 2.91 -12.33
N LEU A 115 -31.42 1.93 -11.43
CA LEU A 115 -31.27 0.52 -11.77
C LEU A 115 -32.60 -0.03 -12.29
N TRP A 116 -32.56 -0.62 -13.47
CA TRP A 116 -33.68 -1.28 -14.11
C TRP A 116 -33.39 -2.76 -14.33
N VAL A 117 -34.44 -3.57 -14.25
CA VAL A 117 -34.38 -5.02 -14.49
C VAL A 117 -35.32 -5.41 -15.64
N CYS A 118 -34.84 -6.26 -16.55
CA CYS A 118 -35.65 -6.89 -17.59
C CYS A 118 -36.03 -8.30 -17.16
N HIS A 119 -37.33 -8.58 -17.10
CA HIS A 119 -37.90 -9.76 -16.44
C HIS A 119 -39.24 -10.18 -17.07
N GLY A 120 -39.72 -11.38 -16.74
CA GLY A 120 -41.04 -11.87 -17.14
C GLY A 120 -42.19 -11.32 -16.29
N VAL A 121 -43.42 -11.34 -16.82
CA VAL A 121 -44.64 -10.89 -16.12
C VAL A 121 -45.77 -11.90 -16.32
N GLY A 122 -46.36 -12.36 -15.21
CA GLY A 122 -47.43 -13.35 -15.19
C GLY A 122 -46.94 -14.81 -15.27
N GLY A 123 -45.64 -15.03 -15.15
CA GLY A 123 -44.99 -16.33 -15.17
C GLY A 123 -43.59 -16.27 -15.78
N ALA A 124 -42.79 -17.31 -15.57
CA ALA A 124 -41.47 -17.41 -16.20
C ALA A 124 -41.61 -17.53 -17.73
N GLY A 125 -40.81 -16.77 -18.48
CA GLY A 125 -40.88 -16.73 -19.95
C GLY A 125 -42.10 -16.02 -20.54
N GLN A 126 -42.94 -15.38 -19.72
CA GLN A 126 -44.15 -14.66 -20.18
C GLN A 126 -43.93 -13.14 -20.21
N ASN A 127 -44.54 -12.46 -21.19
CA ASN A 127 -44.71 -11.00 -21.28
C ASN A 127 -43.52 -10.17 -20.75
N MET A 128 -42.36 -10.28 -21.41
CA MET A 128 -41.14 -9.58 -20.98
C MET A 128 -41.35 -8.06 -20.84
N THR A 129 -40.88 -7.50 -19.74
CA THR A 129 -40.91 -6.05 -19.46
C THR A 129 -39.56 -5.55 -18.98
N ASN A 130 -39.39 -4.22 -18.96
CA ASN A 130 -38.35 -3.54 -18.18
C ASN A 130 -39.04 -2.78 -17.05
N SER A 131 -38.56 -2.94 -15.81
CA SER A 131 -39.11 -2.30 -14.62
C SER A 131 -38.04 -1.49 -13.88
N ASP A 132 -38.38 -0.25 -13.52
CA ASP A 132 -37.58 0.60 -12.63
C ASP A 132 -37.62 0.00 -11.22
N THR A 133 -36.47 -0.15 -10.58
CA THR A 133 -36.38 -0.63 -9.21
C THR A 133 -36.45 0.50 -8.18
N GLY A 134 -36.26 1.75 -8.62
CA GLY A 134 -36.13 2.93 -7.76
C GLY A 134 -34.77 3.07 -7.06
N LEU A 135 -33.84 2.12 -7.26
CA LEU A 135 -32.50 2.20 -6.71
C LEU A 135 -31.61 3.10 -7.58
N VAL A 136 -31.03 4.14 -6.98
CA VAL A 136 -30.08 5.05 -7.64
C VAL A 136 -28.66 4.49 -7.52
N ILE A 137 -27.92 4.46 -8.63
CA ILE A 137 -26.60 3.84 -8.76
C ILE A 137 -25.53 4.90 -9.05
N SER A 138 -24.39 4.81 -8.36
CA SER A 138 -23.25 5.70 -8.60
C SER A 138 -22.42 5.22 -9.78
N THR A 139 -22.27 6.06 -10.80
CA THR A 139 -21.43 5.74 -11.98
C THR A 139 -19.96 6.10 -11.80
N ASN A 140 -19.61 6.68 -10.64
CA ASN A 140 -18.24 7.02 -10.27
C ASN A 140 -17.57 5.92 -9.43
N GLU A 141 -18.36 5.09 -8.75
CA GLU A 141 -17.91 4.07 -7.81
C GLU A 141 -18.00 2.66 -8.43
N TRP A 142 -17.43 1.69 -7.72
CA TRP A 142 -17.60 0.27 -8.05
C TRP A 142 -18.74 -0.28 -7.20
N HIS A 143 -19.63 -1.03 -7.84
CA HIS A 143 -20.75 -1.70 -7.20
C HIS A 143 -20.58 -3.22 -7.30
N ARG A 144 -20.93 -3.96 -6.24
CA ARG A 144 -21.06 -5.43 -6.34
C ARG A 144 -22.46 -5.77 -6.82
N LEU A 145 -22.57 -6.38 -7.99
CA LEU A 145 -23.83 -6.86 -8.56
C LEU A 145 -23.90 -8.38 -8.40
N THR A 146 -24.89 -8.85 -7.64
CA THR A 146 -25.19 -10.28 -7.50
C THR A 146 -26.57 -10.58 -8.09
N ILE A 147 -26.69 -11.62 -8.91
CA ILE A 147 -27.97 -12.13 -9.41
C ILE A 147 -28.11 -13.59 -8.97
N LYS A 148 -29.07 -13.85 -8.09
CA LYS A 148 -29.47 -15.19 -7.64
C LYS A 148 -30.53 -15.72 -8.58
N LEU A 149 -30.18 -16.66 -9.46
CA LEU A 149 -31.13 -17.45 -10.24
C LEU A 149 -31.65 -18.61 -9.40
N GLY A 150 -32.94 -18.93 -9.51
CA GLY A 150 -33.53 -20.04 -8.76
C GLY A 150 -35.03 -20.18 -9.03
N ARG A 151 -35.77 -20.54 -7.97
CA ARG A 151 -37.23 -20.72 -8.01
C ARG A 151 -37.87 -20.05 -6.80
N LEU A 152 -39.07 -19.54 -7.03
CA LEU A 152 -39.91 -19.05 -5.94
C LEU A 152 -40.48 -20.25 -5.16
N SER A 153 -40.47 -20.17 -3.83
CA SER A 153 -40.94 -21.26 -2.96
C SER A 153 -42.40 -21.63 -3.28
N GLY A 154 -42.68 -22.91 -3.49
CA GLY A 154 -44.01 -23.40 -3.86
C GLY A 154 -44.47 -23.11 -5.30
N SER A 155 -43.67 -22.43 -6.12
CA SER A 155 -43.95 -22.21 -7.55
C SER A 155 -43.26 -23.22 -8.46
N ALA A 156 -43.87 -23.48 -9.62
CA ALA A 156 -43.20 -24.15 -10.72
C ALA A 156 -42.25 -23.20 -11.49
N ASP A 157 -42.47 -21.89 -11.39
CA ASP A 157 -41.76 -20.88 -12.17
C ASP A 157 -40.33 -20.61 -11.67
N TYR A 158 -39.44 -20.38 -12.63
CA TYR A 158 -38.10 -19.86 -12.39
C TYR A 158 -38.13 -18.35 -12.14
N ALA A 159 -37.34 -17.91 -11.16
CA ALA A 159 -37.29 -16.54 -10.69
C ALA A 159 -35.86 -16.14 -10.34
N PHE A 160 -35.63 -14.85 -10.14
CA PHE A 160 -34.34 -14.34 -9.69
C PHE A 160 -34.49 -13.20 -8.68
N ILE A 161 -33.43 -12.99 -7.89
CA ILE A 161 -33.25 -11.83 -7.02
C ILE A 161 -32.00 -11.09 -7.48
N VAL A 162 -32.04 -9.75 -7.45
CA VAL A 162 -30.87 -8.90 -7.66
C VAL A 162 -30.42 -8.30 -6.33
N TYR A 163 -29.12 -8.25 -6.10
CA TYR A 163 -28.49 -7.54 -5.00
C TYR A 163 -27.50 -6.52 -5.58
N VAL A 164 -27.47 -5.34 -4.99
CA VAL A 164 -26.44 -4.32 -5.26
C VAL A 164 -25.80 -3.95 -3.94
N ASP A 165 -24.49 -4.06 -3.85
CA ASP A 165 -23.70 -3.83 -2.62
C ASP A 165 -24.26 -4.59 -1.42
N GLN A 166 -24.63 -5.86 -1.66
CA GLN A 166 -25.28 -6.79 -0.72
C GLN A 166 -26.73 -6.41 -0.32
N ALA A 167 -27.21 -5.20 -0.66
CA ALA A 167 -28.60 -4.82 -0.43
C ALA A 167 -29.53 -5.51 -1.44
N VAL A 168 -30.57 -6.18 -0.95
CA VAL A 168 -31.58 -6.82 -1.80
C VAL A 168 -32.41 -5.75 -2.54
N VAL A 169 -32.47 -5.87 -3.86
CA VAL A 169 -33.28 -4.98 -4.71
C VAL A 169 -34.72 -5.47 -4.67
N SER A 170 -35.65 -4.61 -4.26
CA SER A 170 -37.09 -4.90 -4.24
C SER A 170 -37.88 -3.73 -4.80
N CYS A 171 -38.95 -4.01 -5.54
CA CYS A 171 -39.75 -2.95 -6.17
C CYS A 171 -41.21 -3.37 -6.41
N ALA A 172 -42.01 -2.44 -6.95
CA ALA A 172 -43.43 -2.64 -7.24
C ALA A 172 -43.72 -3.74 -8.27
N ALA A 173 -42.76 -4.07 -9.15
CA ALA A 173 -42.90 -5.10 -10.17
C ALA A 173 -42.33 -6.48 -9.74
N GLY A 174 -41.62 -6.54 -8.62
CA GLY A 174 -41.17 -7.79 -8.01
C GLY A 174 -42.24 -8.39 -7.10
N MET A 175 -41.94 -9.54 -6.51
CA MET A 175 -42.83 -10.35 -5.67
C MET A 175 -42.15 -10.74 -4.36
N ASP A 176 -42.94 -10.95 -3.31
CA ASP A 176 -42.53 -11.63 -2.08
C ASP A 176 -42.45 -13.17 -2.27
N ASP A 177 -42.06 -13.87 -1.20
CA ASP A 177 -41.99 -15.35 -1.18
C ASP A 177 -43.35 -16.05 -1.39
N SER A 178 -44.47 -15.31 -1.38
CA SER A 178 -45.84 -15.79 -1.63
C SER A 178 -46.35 -15.46 -3.04
N ALA A 179 -45.48 -15.00 -3.94
CA ALA A 179 -45.81 -14.53 -5.30
C ALA A 179 -46.69 -13.27 -5.34
N VAL A 180 -46.64 -12.43 -4.31
CA VAL A 180 -47.43 -11.18 -4.21
C VAL A 180 -46.52 -9.97 -4.33
N SER A 181 -46.88 -9.02 -5.21
CA SER A 181 -46.16 -7.74 -5.32
C SER A 181 -46.52 -6.77 -4.20
N PRO A 182 -45.58 -5.95 -3.69
CA PRO A 182 -44.18 -5.80 -4.11
C PRO A 182 -43.23 -6.79 -3.41
N GLY A 183 -42.03 -6.97 -3.97
CA GLY A 183 -40.96 -7.72 -3.29
C GLY A 183 -39.68 -7.88 -4.11
N PRO A 184 -38.73 -8.74 -3.66
CA PRO A 184 -37.42 -8.92 -4.26
C PRO A 184 -37.34 -9.92 -5.42
N TRP A 185 -38.35 -10.79 -5.61
CA TRP A 185 -38.34 -11.81 -6.65
C TRP A 185 -38.88 -11.28 -7.97
N PHE A 186 -38.16 -11.55 -9.05
CA PHE A 186 -38.58 -11.28 -10.42
C PHE A 186 -38.78 -12.60 -11.17
N TRP A 187 -39.88 -12.77 -11.91
CA TRP A 187 -40.00 -13.92 -12.81
C TRP A 187 -38.90 -13.86 -13.87
N SER A 188 -38.26 -15.00 -14.13
CA SER A 188 -37.29 -15.11 -15.20
C SER A 188 -37.91 -14.79 -16.56
N ALA A 189 -37.19 -14.04 -17.40
CA ALA A 189 -37.56 -13.78 -18.80
C ALA A 189 -37.52 -15.05 -19.69
N SER A 190 -37.05 -16.18 -19.15
CA SER A 190 -37.06 -17.52 -19.77
C SER A 190 -37.53 -18.60 -18.79
N ASN A 191 -38.25 -19.61 -19.26
CA ASN A 191 -38.65 -20.76 -18.45
C ASN A 191 -37.64 -21.94 -18.52
N ASP A 192 -36.41 -21.68 -18.95
CA ASP A 192 -35.30 -22.65 -18.99
C ASP A 192 -34.48 -22.60 -17.70
N PRO A 193 -34.30 -23.71 -16.94
CA PRO A 193 -33.47 -23.76 -15.74
C PRO A 193 -31.95 -23.82 -16.02
N SER A 194 -31.52 -23.69 -17.27
CA SER A 194 -30.10 -23.84 -17.63
C SER A 194 -29.34 -22.50 -17.67
N PHE A 195 -28.25 -22.38 -16.91
CA PHE A 195 -27.29 -21.27 -17.01
C PHE A 195 -26.06 -21.73 -17.81
N LYS A 196 -25.68 -20.97 -18.85
CA LYS A 196 -24.62 -21.33 -19.81
C LYS A 196 -23.60 -20.23 -20.06
N GLU A 197 -24.03 -18.97 -20.01
CA GLU A 197 -23.20 -17.83 -20.36
C GLU A 197 -23.71 -16.53 -19.73
N VAL A 198 -22.80 -15.57 -19.58
CA VAL A 198 -23.07 -14.17 -19.26
C VAL A 198 -22.80 -13.33 -20.51
N THR A 199 -23.66 -12.36 -20.77
CA THR A 199 -23.60 -11.48 -21.93
C THR A 199 -23.53 -10.02 -21.48
N PHE A 200 -22.57 -9.28 -22.05
CA PHE A 200 -22.40 -7.84 -21.83
C PHE A 200 -22.60 -7.07 -23.14
N LYS A 201 -23.28 -5.93 -23.05
CA LYS A 201 -23.59 -5.03 -24.18
C LYS A 201 -23.47 -3.58 -23.72
N GLY A 202 -23.04 -2.70 -24.61
CA GLY A 202 -22.78 -1.30 -24.31
C GLY A 202 -21.36 -1.07 -23.80
N ARG A 203 -21.25 -0.27 -22.72
CA ARG A 203 -20.00 0.17 -22.09
C ARG A 203 -20.02 -0.05 -20.58
N GLY A 204 -18.85 -0.17 -19.97
CA GLY A 204 -18.67 -0.27 -18.51
C GLY A 204 -17.34 -0.91 -18.15
N MET A 205 -17.06 -1.02 -16.85
CA MET A 205 -15.90 -1.79 -16.37
C MET A 205 -16.38 -2.96 -15.51
N LEU A 206 -15.72 -4.10 -15.62
CA LEU A 206 -15.97 -5.29 -14.80
C LEU A 206 -14.70 -5.79 -14.11
N ASP A 207 -14.88 -6.42 -12.96
CA ASP A 207 -13.86 -7.22 -12.26
C ASP A 207 -14.56 -8.40 -11.55
N GLU A 208 -13.78 -9.41 -11.13
CA GLU A 208 -14.22 -10.51 -10.26
C GLU A 208 -15.53 -11.21 -10.67
N LEU A 209 -15.71 -11.52 -11.97
CA LEU A 209 -16.88 -12.23 -12.49
C LEU A 209 -16.87 -13.72 -12.08
N VAL A 210 -17.70 -14.08 -11.11
CA VAL A 210 -17.83 -15.41 -10.50
C VAL A 210 -19.22 -15.99 -10.74
N VAL A 211 -19.30 -17.32 -10.87
CA VAL A 211 -20.57 -18.08 -10.83
C VAL A 211 -20.39 -19.27 -9.90
N THR A 212 -21.34 -19.46 -8.97
CA THR A 212 -21.31 -20.56 -7.98
C THR A 212 -22.74 -21.01 -7.63
N ASP A 213 -22.87 -22.25 -7.17
CA ASP A 213 -24.10 -22.84 -6.62
C ASP A 213 -24.19 -22.69 -5.08
N ALA A 214 -23.09 -22.34 -4.43
CA ALA A 214 -23.09 -21.88 -3.05
C ALA A 214 -23.67 -20.47 -2.96
N GLU A 215 -24.43 -20.17 -1.91
CA GLU A 215 -24.77 -18.77 -1.59
C GLU A 215 -23.46 -18.02 -1.30
N PRO A 216 -23.11 -16.97 -2.05
CA PRO A 216 -21.94 -16.15 -1.74
C PRO A 216 -22.13 -15.59 -0.33
N ASP A 217 -21.04 -15.35 0.40
CA ASP A 217 -21.16 -14.83 1.75
C ASP A 217 -21.76 -13.40 1.67
N LEU A 218 -23.07 -13.32 1.95
CA LEU A 218 -23.84 -12.07 2.02
C LEU A 218 -23.72 -11.41 3.41
N GLY A 219 -23.06 -12.09 4.35
CA GLY A 219 -22.28 -11.45 5.42
C GLY A 219 -20.79 -11.50 5.06
N LEU A 220 -19.86 -10.93 5.81
CA LEU A 220 -19.96 -10.00 6.93
C LEU A 220 -19.00 -8.84 6.65
N SER A 221 -19.02 -7.84 7.55
CA SER A 221 -18.02 -6.78 7.69
C SER A 221 -16.62 -7.18 7.20
N ALA A 222 -15.97 -6.32 6.40
CA ALA A 222 -14.60 -6.53 5.92
C ALA A 222 -13.70 -7.09 7.05
N VAL A 223 -12.89 -8.11 6.75
CA VAL A 223 -11.96 -8.68 7.75
C VAL A 223 -11.05 -7.57 8.23
N LEU A 224 -11.23 -7.14 9.48
CA LEU A 224 -10.60 -5.96 10.03
C LEU A 224 -9.38 -6.35 10.88
N LEU A 225 -8.25 -5.70 10.62
CA LEU A 225 -6.96 -5.90 11.27
C LEU A 225 -6.55 -4.62 12.01
N THR A 226 -6.00 -4.74 13.21
CA THR A 226 -5.45 -3.59 13.96
C THR A 226 -3.98 -3.41 13.61
N LEU A 227 -3.54 -2.19 13.30
CA LEU A 227 -2.12 -1.86 13.15
C LEU A 227 -1.61 -1.22 14.45
N SER A 228 -0.64 -1.86 15.11
CA SER A 228 -0.05 -1.33 16.35
C SER A 228 1.43 -1.01 16.14
N PHE A 229 1.85 0.20 16.52
CA PHE A 229 3.17 0.77 16.27
C PHE A 229 3.43 2.01 17.13
N GLU A 230 4.69 2.41 17.31
CA GLU A 230 5.04 3.63 18.04
C GLU A 230 4.96 4.88 17.11
N PRO A 231 3.94 5.76 17.25
CA PRO A 231 3.78 6.92 16.37
C PRO A 231 4.87 7.98 16.53
N ALA A 232 5.68 7.94 17.59
CA ALA A 232 6.89 8.76 17.75
C ALA A 232 8.10 8.24 16.94
N GLN A 233 8.04 7.00 16.43
CA GLN A 233 9.14 6.36 15.70
C GLN A 233 8.81 6.11 14.21
N VAL A 234 7.56 5.82 13.89
CA VAL A 234 7.12 5.55 12.50
C VAL A 234 5.86 6.33 12.12
N MET A 235 5.64 6.46 10.81
CA MET A 235 4.40 6.93 10.21
C MET A 235 3.90 5.86 9.24
N VAL A 236 2.67 5.38 9.46
CA VAL A 236 2.01 4.40 8.59
C VAL A 236 0.95 5.12 7.76
N SER A 237 0.79 4.75 6.49
CA SER A 237 -0.25 5.29 5.62
C SER A 237 -0.79 4.26 4.64
N THR A 238 -2.02 4.47 4.17
CA THR A 238 -2.61 3.75 3.03
C THR A 238 -3.14 4.77 2.03
N ASN A 239 -2.87 4.55 0.73
CA ASN A 239 -3.22 5.50 -0.35
C ASN A 239 -2.80 6.96 -0.07
N GLY A 240 -1.69 7.17 0.64
CA GLY A 240 -1.19 8.49 1.06
C GLY A 240 -1.90 9.12 2.27
N VAL A 241 -2.94 8.49 2.81
CA VAL A 241 -3.65 8.93 4.02
C VAL A 241 -2.98 8.32 5.26
N PRO A 242 -2.56 9.13 6.26
CA PRO A 242 -1.99 8.62 7.50
C PRO A 242 -2.96 7.72 8.28
N ILE A 243 -2.41 6.64 8.84
CA ILE A 243 -3.10 5.73 9.76
C ILE A 243 -2.59 6.05 11.17
N ASN A 244 -3.48 6.08 12.16
CA ASN A 244 -3.11 6.27 13.57
C ASN A 244 -2.70 4.93 14.21
N ASN A 245 -1.94 4.97 15.31
CA ASN A 245 -1.70 3.76 16.10
C ASN A 245 -3.02 3.16 16.62
N ASP A 246 -3.06 1.82 16.66
CA ASP A 246 -4.22 0.98 16.99
C ASP A 246 -5.46 1.24 16.13
N ALA A 247 -5.29 1.90 14.98
CA ALA A 247 -6.34 2.02 13.98
C ALA A 247 -6.54 0.72 13.21
N VAL A 248 -7.75 0.58 12.68
CA VAL A 248 -8.22 -0.66 12.06
C VAL A 248 -8.22 -0.50 10.53
N VAL A 249 -7.64 -1.48 9.84
CA VAL A 249 -7.52 -1.52 8.37
C VAL A 249 -8.14 -2.80 7.80
N PRO A 250 -8.69 -2.78 6.57
CA PRO A 250 -9.10 -4.00 5.89
C PRO A 250 -7.95 -4.97 5.63
N ASN A 251 -8.22 -6.26 5.74
CA ASN A 251 -7.36 -7.35 5.27
C ASN A 251 -7.00 -7.16 3.79
N GLY A 252 -5.73 -7.34 3.43
CA GLY A 252 -5.23 -7.09 2.08
C GLY A 252 -4.95 -5.61 1.77
N SER A 253 -5.02 -4.71 2.75
CA SER A 253 -4.65 -3.29 2.56
C SER A 253 -3.17 -3.14 2.22
N GLN A 254 -2.88 -2.36 1.19
CA GLN A 254 -1.52 -1.85 0.97
C GLN A 254 -1.22 -0.72 1.94
N ILE A 255 -0.08 -0.83 2.63
CA ILE A 255 0.44 0.20 3.53
C ILE A 255 1.88 0.57 3.17
N VAL A 256 2.23 1.81 3.47
CA VAL A 256 3.61 2.32 3.47
C VAL A 256 3.96 2.67 4.90
N ILE A 257 5.08 2.12 5.38
CA ILE A 257 5.63 2.40 6.70
C ILE A 257 6.91 3.20 6.48
N ASN A 258 6.97 4.40 7.05
CA ASN A 258 8.15 5.26 7.00
C ASN A 258 8.68 5.43 8.42
N ALA A 259 9.97 5.19 8.64
CA ALA A 259 10.64 5.65 9.86
C ALA A 259 10.66 7.17 9.91
N ARG A 260 10.53 7.72 11.12
CA ARG A 260 10.88 9.12 11.39
C ARG A 260 12.41 9.27 11.43
N PRO A 261 12.95 10.50 11.34
CA PRO A 261 14.38 10.73 11.46
C PRO A 261 14.98 10.04 12.69
N TRP A 262 16.15 9.42 12.51
CA TRP A 262 16.92 8.70 13.53
C TRP A 262 16.32 7.39 14.05
N TYR A 263 15.24 6.89 13.45
CA TYR A 263 14.67 5.57 13.73
C TYR A 263 14.86 4.60 12.55
N GLU A 264 14.79 3.30 12.84
CA GLU A 264 14.77 2.22 11.85
C GLU A 264 13.56 1.30 12.03
N ILE A 265 13.10 0.70 10.93
CA ILE A 265 12.01 -0.30 10.95
C ILE A 265 12.66 -1.66 11.11
N THR A 266 12.45 -2.32 12.26
CA THR A 266 13.05 -3.63 12.56
C THR A 266 12.16 -4.79 12.12
N SER A 267 10.85 -4.56 11.96
CA SER A 267 9.92 -5.50 11.31
C SER A 267 8.64 -4.81 10.85
N GLY A 268 8.16 -5.14 9.65
CA GLY A 268 6.80 -4.77 9.20
C GLY A 268 5.67 -5.49 9.96
N GLY A 269 6.01 -6.46 10.81
CA GLY A 269 5.07 -7.29 11.57
C GLY A 269 4.77 -8.63 10.91
N ALA A 270 4.24 -9.58 11.69
CA ALA A 270 4.05 -10.96 11.26
C ALA A 270 2.97 -11.15 10.18
N LEU A 271 2.08 -10.17 10.02
CA LEU A 271 1.01 -10.18 9.02
C LEU A 271 1.37 -9.36 7.76
N PHE A 272 2.57 -8.80 7.70
CA PHE A 272 3.00 -7.92 6.60
C PHE A 272 3.84 -8.68 5.56
N THR A 273 3.43 -8.58 4.30
CA THR A 273 4.20 -9.07 3.14
C THR A 273 4.57 -7.88 2.26
N GLY A 274 5.86 -7.54 2.20
CA GLY A 274 6.34 -6.32 1.55
C GLY A 274 7.83 -6.34 1.24
N GLY A 275 8.29 -5.29 0.56
CA GLY A 275 9.64 -5.19 0.01
C GLY A 275 10.76 -5.02 1.05
N ASP A 276 12.00 -5.08 0.56
CA ASP A 276 13.20 -4.98 1.37
C ASP A 276 13.31 -3.63 2.11
N THR A 277 13.85 -3.66 3.34
CA THR A 277 14.19 -2.46 4.12
C THR A 277 15.32 -1.69 3.43
N THR A 278 14.97 -0.63 2.71
CA THR A 278 15.94 0.31 2.14
C THR A 278 16.28 1.40 3.16
N ASN A 279 17.14 1.04 4.13
CA ASN A 279 17.77 2.00 5.04
C ASN A 279 18.64 2.94 4.19
N THR A 280 18.13 4.12 3.85
CA THR A 280 18.78 5.05 2.94
C THR A 280 19.28 6.27 3.71
N VAL A 281 20.57 6.30 4.00
CA VAL A 281 21.24 7.49 4.52
C VAL A 281 21.28 8.53 3.40
N THR A 282 20.49 9.60 3.52
CA THR A 282 20.45 10.65 2.49
C THR A 282 20.85 11.99 3.10
N GLY A 283 22.12 12.36 2.88
CA GLY A 283 22.71 13.57 3.46
C GLY A 283 22.65 13.52 4.98
N THR A 284 21.94 14.49 5.58
CA THR A 284 21.83 14.66 7.04
C THR A 284 20.54 14.08 7.63
N THR A 285 19.93 13.10 6.97
CA THR A 285 18.71 12.42 7.44
C THR A 285 18.79 10.90 7.27
N MET A 286 18.26 10.18 8.26
CA MET A 286 17.97 8.75 8.19
C MET A 286 16.54 8.53 7.74
N ILE A 287 16.35 7.85 6.61
CA ILE A 287 15.02 7.46 6.14
C ILE A 287 15.04 5.98 5.78
N THR A 288 14.15 5.23 6.44
CA THR A 288 13.81 3.85 6.08
C THR A 288 12.35 3.83 5.67
N ALA A 289 12.05 3.26 4.50
CA ALA A 289 10.67 3.03 4.07
C ALA A 289 10.51 1.58 3.61
N ILE A 290 9.38 0.98 3.95
CA ILE A 290 8.92 -0.29 3.38
C ILE A 290 7.47 -0.16 2.92
N ASN A 291 7.16 -0.83 1.81
CA ASN A 291 5.83 -0.92 1.24
C ASN A 291 5.40 -2.39 1.16
N GLY A 292 4.12 -2.64 1.39
CA GLY A 292 3.62 -4.01 1.41
C GLY A 292 2.13 -4.09 1.70
N THR A 293 1.68 -5.32 1.93
CA THR A 293 0.30 -5.68 2.17
C THR A 293 0.18 -6.31 3.55
N VAL A 294 -0.82 -5.92 4.34
CA VAL A 294 -1.11 -6.60 5.61
C VAL A 294 -2.24 -7.60 5.40
N ALA A 295 -2.03 -8.86 5.76
CA ALA A 295 -3.02 -9.92 5.62
C ALA A 295 -3.08 -10.86 6.83
N GLY A 296 -4.29 -11.19 7.30
CA GLY A 296 -4.53 -12.04 8.48
C GLY A 296 -5.99 -12.21 8.84
N ASP A 297 -6.24 -12.89 9.96
CA ASP A 297 -7.58 -13.24 10.46
C ASP A 297 -8.32 -12.06 11.12
N ALA A 298 -9.65 -12.13 11.21
CA ALA A 298 -10.48 -11.07 11.77
C ALA A 298 -10.12 -10.72 13.23
N GLY A 299 -9.87 -9.44 13.49
CA GLY A 299 -9.48 -8.93 14.81
C GLY A 299 -8.01 -9.17 15.18
N ALA A 300 -7.18 -9.70 14.27
CA ALA A 300 -5.76 -9.86 14.51
C ALA A 300 -5.03 -8.50 14.49
N THR A 301 -4.00 -8.37 15.32
CA THR A 301 -3.15 -7.17 15.39
C THR A 301 -1.83 -7.42 14.68
N ASN A 302 -1.50 -6.61 13.66
CA ASN A 302 -0.15 -6.55 13.11
C ASN A 302 0.69 -5.54 13.91
N MET A 303 1.67 -6.05 14.66
CA MET A 303 2.61 -5.23 15.41
C MET A 303 3.81 -4.88 14.54
N ILE A 304 3.93 -3.63 14.12
CA ILE A 304 5.10 -3.10 13.40
C ILE A 304 6.15 -2.73 14.44
N ALA A 305 7.37 -3.23 14.28
CA ALA A 305 8.47 -2.99 15.19
C ALA A 305 9.44 -1.95 14.62
N SER A 306 9.86 -1.02 15.48
CA SER A 306 10.85 0.02 15.20
C SER A 306 11.77 0.21 16.41
N ALA A 307 12.92 0.83 16.17
CA ALA A 307 13.88 1.18 17.21
C ALA A 307 14.64 2.46 16.82
N ALA A 308 15.34 3.07 17.79
CA ALA A 308 16.37 4.07 17.47
C ALA A 308 17.45 3.43 16.59
N TYR A 309 17.94 4.16 15.59
CA TYR A 309 18.87 3.64 14.60
C TYR A 309 20.17 3.16 15.26
N SER A 310 20.49 1.88 15.07
CA SER A 310 21.53 1.16 15.84
C SER A 310 22.72 0.68 15.01
N GLN A 311 22.70 0.86 13.69
CA GLN A 311 23.77 0.36 12.82
C GLN A 311 24.99 1.31 12.81
N PRO A 312 26.23 0.82 12.96
CA PRO A 312 27.43 1.67 12.99
C PRO A 312 27.90 2.14 11.60
N ALA A 313 27.01 2.12 10.59
CA ALA A 313 27.36 2.47 9.22
C ALA A 313 27.85 3.91 9.12
N LEU A 314 28.90 4.16 8.33
CA LEU A 314 29.48 5.49 8.18
C LEU A 314 28.62 6.38 7.27
N ILE A 315 28.27 7.57 7.75
CA ILE A 315 27.49 8.57 7.01
C ILE A 315 28.35 9.72 6.53
N ALA A 316 28.15 10.14 5.29
CA ALA A 316 28.83 11.30 4.72
C ALA A 316 28.20 12.59 5.29
N THR A 317 28.88 13.23 6.24
CA THR A 317 28.42 14.46 6.90
C THR A 317 28.67 15.74 6.09
N GLY A 318 29.40 15.62 4.97
CA GLY A 318 29.88 16.78 4.18
C GLY A 318 31.13 17.45 4.74
N LEU A 319 31.55 17.13 5.97
CA LEU A 319 32.65 17.78 6.68
C LEU A 319 33.99 17.01 6.58
N GLY A 320 34.30 16.55 5.37
CA GLY A 320 35.60 15.97 5.00
C GLY A 320 35.86 14.52 5.43
N ARG A 321 35.13 13.99 6.43
CA ARG A 321 35.16 12.58 6.84
C ARG A 321 33.75 12.09 7.19
N ALA A 322 33.56 10.78 7.20
CA ALA A 322 32.30 10.14 7.56
C ALA A 322 32.26 9.76 9.06
N ALA A 323 31.07 9.71 9.65
CA ALA A 323 30.86 9.46 11.08
C ALA A 323 29.89 8.30 11.33
N PRO A 324 29.94 7.61 12.50
CA PRO A 324 29.03 6.52 12.83
C PRO A 324 27.57 6.99 12.93
N ALA A 325 26.70 6.37 12.13
CA ALA A 325 25.27 6.66 12.06
C ALA A 325 24.53 6.53 13.39
N ASP A 326 24.79 5.45 14.13
CA ASP A 326 24.22 5.12 15.44
C ASP A 326 24.46 6.20 16.50
N ARG A 327 25.70 6.69 16.59
CA ARG A 327 26.08 7.72 17.57
C ARG A 327 25.48 9.08 17.24
N ILE A 328 25.45 9.42 15.95
CA ILE A 328 24.81 10.65 15.47
C ILE A 328 23.30 10.58 15.72
N ALA A 329 22.65 9.45 15.44
CA ALA A 329 21.24 9.24 15.71
C ALA A 329 20.93 9.38 17.21
N ALA A 330 21.75 8.79 18.09
CA ALA A 330 21.59 8.89 19.54
C ALA A 330 21.67 10.35 20.03
N TRP A 331 22.71 11.09 19.64
CA TRP A 331 22.87 12.51 20.01
C TRP A 331 21.76 13.40 19.43
N ALA A 332 21.35 13.15 18.18
CA ALA A 332 20.27 13.89 17.54
C ALA A 332 18.92 13.66 18.22
N LEU A 333 18.66 12.44 18.71
CA LEU A 333 17.47 12.12 19.51
C LEU A 333 17.48 12.79 20.88
N GLU A 334 18.63 12.80 21.58
CA GLU A 334 18.80 13.54 22.85
C GLU A 334 18.54 15.04 22.68
N ASN A 335 18.93 15.60 21.53
CA ASN A 335 18.72 17.00 21.16
C ASN A 335 17.39 17.29 20.43
N ASN A 336 16.50 16.31 20.28
CA ASN A 336 15.21 16.43 19.59
C ASN A 336 15.30 16.96 18.13
N LEU A 337 16.39 16.65 17.43
CA LEU A 337 16.65 17.11 16.06
C LEU A 337 15.97 16.21 15.01
N VAL A 338 15.58 16.80 13.88
CA VAL A 338 15.01 16.08 12.72
C VAL A 338 15.92 16.06 11.49
N THR A 339 16.97 16.89 11.52
CA THR A 339 17.98 17.10 10.48
C THR A 339 19.28 17.56 11.16
N LEU A 340 20.43 17.35 10.52
CA LEU A 340 21.67 18.04 10.88
C LEU A 340 22.02 19.12 9.86
N ASP A 341 22.72 20.14 10.32
CA ASP A 341 23.51 21.07 9.51
C ASP A 341 25.01 20.94 9.86
N SER A 342 25.85 21.86 9.38
CA SER A 342 27.29 21.84 9.65
C SER A 342 27.63 22.14 11.11
N ASP A 343 26.91 23.07 11.71
CA ASP A 343 27.24 23.66 13.00
C ASP A 343 26.83 22.68 14.12
N MET A 344 25.72 21.96 13.90
CA MET A 344 25.31 20.80 14.70
C MET A 344 26.32 19.65 14.68
N LEU A 345 27.17 19.50 13.64
CA LEU A 345 28.23 18.47 13.69
C LEU A 345 29.38 18.89 14.61
N ASP A 346 29.71 20.18 14.68
CA ASP A 346 30.71 20.68 15.64
C ASP A 346 30.21 20.50 17.08
N ASP A 347 28.93 20.76 17.35
CA ASP A 347 28.27 20.44 18.63
C ASP A 347 28.33 18.92 18.95
N TYR A 348 28.00 18.06 17.97
CA TYR A 348 28.08 16.60 18.11
C TYR A 348 29.51 16.13 18.40
N LEU A 349 30.51 16.58 17.62
CA LEU A 349 31.91 16.19 17.79
C LEU A 349 32.43 16.59 19.17
N MET A 350 31.99 17.73 19.68
CA MET A 350 32.34 18.26 21.00
C MET A 350 31.44 17.73 22.13
N ASN A 351 30.45 16.90 21.81
CA ASN A 351 29.47 16.29 22.72
C ASN A 351 28.81 17.32 23.66
N VAL A 352 28.20 18.34 23.06
CA VAL A 352 27.39 19.38 23.74
C VAL A 352 25.99 19.46 23.12
N ASP A 353 25.11 20.25 23.73
CA ASP A 353 23.75 20.47 23.23
C ASP A 353 23.77 21.20 21.88
N ALA A 354 22.80 20.91 21.01
CA ALA A 354 22.68 21.53 19.70
C ALA A 354 22.45 23.06 19.79
N GLY A 355 23.21 23.82 19.02
CA GLY A 355 23.25 25.28 19.05
C GLY A 355 24.27 25.86 20.04
N THR A 356 25.07 25.03 20.73
CA THR A 356 26.12 25.51 21.66
C THR A 356 27.23 26.26 20.94
N ASN A 357 27.57 25.85 19.71
CA ASN A 357 28.62 26.42 18.87
C ASN A 357 29.99 26.54 19.60
N PRO A 358 30.53 25.43 20.15
CA PRO A 358 31.76 25.44 20.92
C PRO A 358 32.95 25.83 20.05
N THR A 359 33.73 26.81 20.51
CA THR A 359 34.95 27.26 19.84
C THR A 359 36.17 26.64 20.52
N LEU A 360 36.98 25.89 19.77
CA LEU A 360 38.27 25.38 20.21
C LEU A 360 39.34 26.48 20.12
N PHE A 361 40.17 26.65 21.17
CA PHE A 361 41.27 27.60 21.14
C PHE A 361 42.52 27.10 21.90
N ILE A 362 43.68 27.59 21.49
CA ILE A 362 44.95 27.38 22.20
C ILE A 362 45.04 28.44 23.30
N ASP A 363 45.00 27.99 24.55
CA ASP A 363 45.07 28.84 25.74
C ASP A 363 46.52 29.27 26.04
N SER A 364 47.48 28.34 25.95
CA SER A 364 48.88 28.63 26.18
C SER A 364 49.84 27.70 25.44
N ILE A 365 51.05 28.21 25.17
CA ILE A 365 52.15 27.49 24.54
C ILE A 365 53.41 27.74 25.38
N ALA A 366 54.06 26.68 25.84
CA ALA A 366 55.31 26.73 26.60
C ALA A 366 56.40 25.90 25.90
N VAL A 367 57.61 26.45 25.78
CA VAL A 367 58.74 25.80 25.10
C VAL A 367 59.77 25.37 26.14
N ALA A 368 60.08 24.06 26.19
CA ALA A 368 61.02 23.48 27.15
C ALA A 368 62.03 22.59 26.43
N GLY A 369 63.26 23.08 26.25
CA GLY A 369 64.34 22.31 25.60
C GLY A 369 64.00 21.91 24.16
N THR A 370 63.72 20.62 23.96
CA THR A 370 63.35 19.98 22.69
C THR A 370 61.84 19.72 22.55
N GLU A 371 61.02 20.17 23.49
CA GLU A 371 59.57 19.96 23.51
C GLU A 371 58.80 21.28 23.57
N VAL A 372 57.54 21.23 23.12
CA VAL A 372 56.55 22.31 23.21
C VAL A 372 55.30 21.74 23.83
N THR A 373 54.88 22.33 24.96
CA THR A 373 53.61 22.02 25.62
C THR A 373 52.55 23.01 25.16
N ILE A 374 51.40 22.49 24.71
CA ILE A 374 50.27 23.24 24.18
C ILE A 374 49.07 22.93 25.07
N VAL A 375 48.44 23.94 25.64
CA VAL A 375 47.17 23.81 26.36
C VAL A 375 46.03 24.25 25.46
N ILE A 376 45.02 23.40 25.32
CA ILE A 376 43.85 23.61 24.47
C ILE A 376 42.62 23.64 25.38
N GLN A 377 41.75 24.61 25.15
CA GLN A 377 40.46 24.79 25.82
C GLN A 377 39.35 24.93 24.77
N ALA A 378 38.10 24.85 25.23
CA ALA A 378 36.92 25.14 24.41
C ALA A 378 35.90 25.97 25.20
N THR A 379 35.09 26.75 24.48
CA THR A 379 33.91 27.42 25.03
C THR A 379 32.74 26.43 25.17
N GLY A 380 31.56 26.89 25.60
CA GLY A 380 30.34 26.06 25.58
C GLY A 380 30.25 24.97 26.66
N GLY A 381 31.18 24.91 27.62
CA GLY A 381 31.14 23.91 28.70
C GLY A 381 31.59 22.51 28.29
N VAL A 382 32.27 22.39 27.15
CA VAL A 382 32.79 21.13 26.59
C VAL A 382 33.59 20.33 27.62
N ASN A 383 33.31 19.04 27.68
CA ASN A 383 34.08 18.07 28.44
C ASN A 383 34.93 17.19 27.51
N PHE A 384 36.21 17.49 27.40
CA PHE A 384 37.20 16.75 26.60
C PHE A 384 37.40 15.28 27.00
N GLN A 385 36.86 14.83 28.13
CA GLN A 385 36.84 13.41 28.51
C GLN A 385 35.69 12.63 27.84
N THR A 386 34.72 13.31 27.23
CA THR A 386 33.48 12.72 26.68
C THR A 386 33.15 13.19 25.27
N ILE A 387 34.08 13.85 24.56
CA ILE A 387 33.88 14.27 23.16
C ILE A 387 33.70 13.06 22.22
N ASN A 388 32.90 13.23 21.16
CA ASN A 388 32.70 12.19 20.13
C ASN A 388 33.80 12.22 19.05
N GLY A 389 34.49 13.35 18.89
CA GLY A 389 35.63 13.52 18.00
C GLY A 389 36.99 13.28 18.66
N ILE A 390 38.06 13.54 17.90
CA ILE A 390 39.46 13.57 18.38
C ILE A 390 39.99 14.98 18.18
N VAL A 391 40.63 15.54 19.22
CA VAL A 391 41.41 16.78 19.09
C VAL A 391 42.75 16.47 18.43
N ASN A 392 42.94 16.94 17.20
CA ASN A 392 44.18 16.81 16.44
C ASN A 392 44.98 18.12 16.50
N VAL A 393 46.27 18.00 16.77
CA VAL A 393 47.24 19.10 16.67
C VAL A 393 48.05 18.96 15.40
N TRP A 394 48.17 20.07 14.69
CA TRP A 394 48.86 20.20 13.42
C TRP A 394 49.91 21.29 13.49
N SER A 395 51.01 21.11 12.76
CA SER A 395 52.05 22.12 12.66
C SER A 395 52.52 22.34 11.22
N THR A 396 53.06 23.52 10.95
CA THR A 396 53.78 23.82 9.70
C THR A 396 54.90 24.83 9.95
N ALA A 397 55.98 24.73 9.18
CA ALA A 397 57.08 25.69 9.24
C ALA A 397 56.73 27.01 8.54
N ASP A 398 55.86 26.96 7.53
CA ASP A 398 55.38 28.09 6.72
C ASP A 398 53.86 28.00 6.53
N LEU A 399 53.15 29.13 6.60
CA LEU A 399 51.71 29.20 6.30
C LEU A 399 51.38 28.95 4.82
N ALA A 400 52.38 29.00 3.93
CA ALA A 400 52.27 28.59 2.54
C ALA A 400 52.34 27.05 2.35
N GLU A 401 52.80 26.31 3.36
CA GLU A 401 52.88 24.85 3.34
C GLU A 401 51.65 24.20 4.00
N ALA A 402 51.34 22.98 3.59
CA ALA A 402 50.25 22.21 4.19
C ALA A 402 50.60 21.83 5.64
N PHE A 403 49.66 22.06 6.55
CA PHE A 403 49.73 21.59 7.93
C PHE A 403 49.89 20.07 7.98
N VAL A 404 50.92 19.60 8.70
CA VAL A 404 51.18 18.17 8.93
C VAL A 404 50.80 17.82 10.36
N SER A 405 50.12 16.69 10.55
CA SER A 405 49.76 16.21 11.89
C SER A 405 51.04 15.91 12.67
N SER A 406 51.13 16.38 13.92
CA SER A 406 52.22 16.01 14.82
C SER A 406 52.10 14.57 15.36
N GLY A 407 51.09 13.82 14.90
CA GLY A 407 50.82 12.43 15.25
C GLY A 407 49.80 12.27 16.39
N PRO A 408 48.91 11.27 16.34
CA PRO A 408 47.98 10.98 17.42
C PRO A 408 48.63 10.05 18.45
N THR A 409 49.16 10.62 19.52
CA THR A 409 48.98 9.98 20.83
C THR A 409 47.67 10.50 21.39
N TYR A 410 46.69 9.61 21.60
CA TYR A 410 45.43 9.92 22.28
C TYR A 410 45.71 10.77 23.52
N VAL A 411 45.35 12.05 23.48
CA VAL A 411 45.66 12.95 24.58
C VAL A 411 44.58 12.75 25.63
N THR A 412 44.81 11.83 26.57
CA THR A 412 43.92 11.57 27.68
C THR A 412 43.75 12.85 28.49
N ALA A 413 42.61 13.53 28.34
CA ALA A 413 42.33 14.77 29.01
C ALA A 413 42.35 14.57 30.54
N THR A 414 43.34 15.18 31.21
CA THR A 414 43.51 15.08 32.67
C THR A 414 42.43 15.84 33.45
N THR A 415 41.68 16.71 32.76
CA THR A 415 40.50 17.42 33.26
C THR A 415 39.47 17.52 32.15
N GLY A 416 38.20 17.75 32.47
CA GLY A 416 37.19 17.94 31.42
C GLY A 416 37.37 19.22 30.60
N THR A 417 37.86 20.30 31.19
CA THR A 417 37.84 21.65 30.56
C THR A 417 39.09 21.98 29.73
N GLN A 418 40.16 21.19 29.83
CA GLN A 418 41.39 21.42 29.06
C GLN A 418 42.12 20.12 28.68
N ILE A 419 42.80 20.18 27.53
CA ILE A 419 43.74 19.17 27.04
C ILE A 419 45.15 19.76 27.07
N THR A 420 46.13 18.97 27.48
CA THR A 420 47.56 19.33 27.42
C THR A 420 48.29 18.39 26.46
N VAL A 421 48.76 18.92 25.34
CA VAL A 421 49.51 18.18 24.31
C VAL A 421 50.99 18.52 24.42
N VAL A 422 51.88 17.54 24.31
CA VAL A 422 53.32 17.76 24.20
C VAL A 422 53.78 17.31 22.82
N VAL A 423 54.42 18.20 22.06
CA VAL A 423 54.94 17.92 20.72
C VAL A 423 56.45 18.20 20.67
N PRO A 424 57.22 17.51 19.81
CA PRO A 424 58.63 17.85 19.59
C PRO A 424 58.78 19.27 19.05
N ARG A 425 59.77 20.03 19.52
CA ARG A 425 60.08 21.40 19.08
C ARG A 425 60.54 21.50 17.60
N THR A 426 60.78 20.37 16.96
CA THR A 426 60.98 20.29 15.50
C THR A 426 59.66 20.34 14.71
N ALA A 427 58.51 20.25 15.38
CA ALA A 427 57.23 20.66 14.82
C ALA A 427 57.26 22.16 14.49
N GLY A 428 56.59 22.56 13.41
CA GLY A 428 56.82 23.86 12.78
C GLY A 428 56.37 25.09 13.60
N SER A 429 56.77 26.27 13.14
CA SER A 429 56.55 27.56 13.81
C SER A 429 55.08 27.97 13.94
N PHE A 430 54.18 27.40 13.14
CA PHE A 430 52.74 27.64 13.20
C PHE A 430 52.02 26.39 13.68
N ILE A 431 51.06 26.56 14.59
CA ILE A 431 50.31 25.48 15.23
C ILE A 431 48.82 25.73 15.01
N LYS A 432 48.07 24.67 14.72
CA LYS A 432 46.61 24.64 14.59
C LYS A 432 46.06 23.45 15.36
N ALA A 433 44.93 23.64 16.05
CA ALA A 433 44.14 22.56 16.62
C ALA A 433 42.82 22.40 15.84
N THR A 434 42.36 21.17 15.67
CA THR A 434 41.05 20.81 15.09
C THR A 434 40.39 19.73 15.92
N VAL A 435 39.08 19.57 15.75
CA VAL A 435 38.38 18.35 16.15
C VAL A 435 37.90 17.64 14.90
N GLU A 436 38.14 16.34 14.83
CA GLU A 436 37.83 15.50 13.67
C GLU A 436 37.11 14.22 14.10
N THR A 437 36.38 13.59 13.19
CA THR A 437 35.75 12.28 13.42
C THR A 437 36.80 11.21 13.70
N ILE A 438 36.55 10.32 14.67
CA ILE A 438 37.39 9.14 14.93
C ILE A 438 37.42 8.24 13.68
N ASP A 439 38.61 7.90 13.17
CA ASP A 439 38.78 6.75 12.26
C ASP A 439 38.51 5.46 13.04
N GLN A 440 37.31 4.89 12.89
CA GLN A 440 36.97 3.55 13.39
C GLN A 440 36.97 2.50 12.27
N THR A 441 38.09 2.40 11.57
CA THR A 441 38.54 1.09 11.06
C THR A 441 39.26 0.35 12.19
N PRO A 442 38.86 -0.90 12.52
CA PRO A 442 39.56 -1.73 13.49
C PRO A 442 40.98 -2.13 13.03
#